data_AF-A0A0R3RY65-F1
#
_entry.id   AF-A0A0R3RY65-F1
#
_cell.length_a   1.000
_cell.length_b   1.000
_cell.length_c   1.000
_cell.angle_alpha   90.00
_cell.angle_beta   90.00
_cell.angle_gamma   90.00
#
_symmetry.space_group_name_H-M   'P 1'
#
loop_
_entity.id
_entity.type
_entity.pdbx_description
1 polymer ?
#
loop_
_entity_poly.entity_id
_entity_poly.type
_entity_poly.pdbx_seq_one_letter_code
_entity_poly.pdbx_strand_id
1 'polypeptide(L)'
;MGYRWYNITGLLRQQQYLHEQLLTYNTDLNYMHQLGIYSNNTMKKNLRIWYENDLPIIQVPLPSRREMCQFTLKPISDTVSLFCENIECEDKGIEVVYVHSISGNRIAGSTSVQHLLLQGNFKLRINDFLYTVEVPSSNDTIAMRRNAKIDDVKLAIASLYAVMNVVEYEACRERMLLEEYQNAKLKIDALCKKRAKRMSWLALICIGF
;
A
#
# COMPACT_ATOMS: atom_id res chain seq x y z
N MET A 1 7.96 63.79 11.06
CA MET A 1 8.41 63.15 9.80
C MET A 1 8.39 61.66 10.02
N GLY A 2 7.40 60.96 9.45
CA GLY A 2 7.12 59.55 9.72
C GLY A 2 7.91 58.62 8.81
N TYR A 3 8.64 57.68 9.40
CA TYR A 3 9.39 56.65 8.68
C TYR A 3 8.43 55.53 8.25
N ARG A 4 8.27 55.33 6.94
CA ARG A 4 7.56 54.18 6.34
C ARG A 4 8.41 52.93 6.55
N TRP A 5 7.98 52.05 7.45
CA TRP A 5 8.53 50.69 7.56
C TRP A 5 8.02 49.87 6.37
N TYR A 6 8.93 49.41 5.51
CA TYR A 6 8.61 48.51 4.41
C TYR A 6 8.41 47.09 4.97
N ASN A 7 7.29 46.46 4.59
CA ASN A 7 6.86 45.13 5.03
C ASN A 7 7.83 44.02 4.57
N ILE A 8 8.82 43.70 5.41
CA ILE A 8 9.76 42.58 5.23
C ILE A 8 9.01 41.23 5.13
N THR A 9 7.84 41.12 5.76
CA THR A 9 6.98 39.93 5.72
C THR A 9 6.37 39.65 4.34
N GLY A 10 6.14 40.68 3.52
CA GLY A 10 5.62 40.52 2.16
C GLY A 10 6.66 39.95 1.20
N LEU A 11 7.91 40.42 1.31
CA LEU A 11 9.04 39.94 0.50
C LEU A 11 9.42 38.50 0.81
N LEU A 12 9.38 38.10 2.09
CA LEU A 12 9.63 36.70 2.49
C LEU A 12 8.55 35.74 1.97
N ARG A 13 7.28 36.15 2.01
CA ARG A 13 6.17 35.36 1.47
C ARG A 13 6.26 35.23 -0.05
N GLN A 14 6.71 36.29 -0.73
CA GLN A 14 6.94 36.27 -2.17
C GLN A 14 8.16 35.40 -2.56
N GLN A 15 9.22 35.39 -1.75
CA GLN A 15 10.35 34.47 -1.94
C GLN A 15 9.96 33.01 -1.73
N GLN A 16 9.15 32.69 -0.71
CA GLN A 16 8.66 31.33 -0.49
C GLN A 16 7.79 30.83 -1.65
N TYR A 17 6.91 31.69 -2.17
CA TYR A 17 6.08 31.35 -3.31
C TYR A 17 6.89 31.09 -4.58
N LEU A 18 7.90 31.91 -4.87
CA LEU A 18 8.81 31.69 -5.99
C LEU A 18 9.62 30.39 -5.81
N HIS A 19 10.02 30.07 -4.57
CA HIS A 19 10.73 28.82 -4.30
C HIS A 19 9.82 27.59 -4.50
N GLU A 20 8.56 27.65 -4.09
CA GLU A 20 7.58 26.58 -4.36
C GLU A 20 7.34 26.41 -5.87
N GLN A 21 7.16 27.51 -6.61
CA GLN A 21 6.97 27.43 -8.07
C GLN A 21 8.20 26.89 -8.81
N LEU A 22 9.41 27.18 -8.33
CA LEU A 22 10.64 26.62 -8.89
C LEU A 22 10.79 25.12 -8.58
N LEU A 23 10.29 24.65 -7.43
CA LEU A 23 10.28 23.23 -7.09
C LEU A 23 9.28 22.46 -7.96
N THR A 24 8.07 22.98 -8.17
CA THR A 24 7.06 22.34 -9.03
C THR A 24 7.49 22.32 -10.49
N TYR A 25 8.10 23.39 -11.00
CA TYR A 25 8.61 23.43 -12.37
C TYR A 25 9.78 22.46 -12.60
N ASN A 26 10.67 22.30 -11.62
CA ASN A 26 11.75 21.30 -11.70
C ASN A 26 11.23 19.85 -11.64
N THR A 27 10.16 19.58 -10.89
CA THR A 27 9.52 18.25 -10.90
C THR A 27 8.83 17.96 -12.23
N ASP A 28 8.17 18.96 -12.82
CA ASP A 28 7.48 18.83 -14.11
C ASP A 28 8.49 18.68 -15.27
N LEU A 29 9.60 19.42 -15.24
CA LEU A 29 10.69 19.24 -16.22
C LEU A 29 11.34 17.85 -16.11
N ASN A 30 11.47 17.29 -14.91
CA ASN A 30 11.96 15.92 -14.73
C ASN A 30 10.99 14.89 -15.33
N TYR A 31 9.67 15.10 -15.20
CA TYR A 31 8.65 14.27 -15.84
C TYR A 31 8.72 14.36 -17.38
N MET A 32 8.93 15.56 -17.92
CA MET A 32 8.99 15.78 -19.37
C MET A 32 10.31 15.30 -20.01
N HIS A 33 11.43 15.35 -19.27
CA HIS A 33 12.72 14.83 -19.75
C HIS A 33 12.77 13.29 -19.76
N GLN A 34 11.87 12.61 -19.04
CA GLN A 34 11.73 11.15 -19.06
C GLN A 34 10.91 10.63 -20.26
N LEU A 35 10.04 11.44 -20.85
CA LEU A 35 9.25 11.08 -22.05
C LEU A 35 10.07 11.13 -23.36
N GLY A 36 11.27 11.69 -23.33
CA GLY A 36 12.12 11.90 -24.52
C GLY A 36 13.08 10.77 -24.91
N ILE A 37 13.06 9.59 -24.27
CA ILE A 37 14.09 8.55 -24.47
C ILE A 37 13.55 7.27 -25.13
N TYR A 38 12.96 7.42 -26.32
CA TYR A 38 12.90 6.34 -27.33
C TYR A 38 14.01 6.56 -28.35
N SER A 39 15.26 6.34 -27.91
CA SER A 39 16.41 6.24 -28.82
C SER A 39 17.11 4.91 -28.59
N ASN A 40 17.32 4.21 -29.70
CA ASN A 40 17.92 2.88 -29.83
C ASN A 40 19.39 2.91 -29.44
N ASN A 41 19.69 2.86 -28.14
CA ASN A 41 21.05 2.64 -27.69
C ASN A 41 21.06 1.73 -26.47
N THR A 42 21.85 0.67 -26.54
CA THR A 42 22.21 -0.23 -25.43
C THR A 42 23.08 0.53 -24.41
N MET A 43 22.52 1.57 -23.82
CA MET A 43 23.10 2.30 -22.69
C MET A 43 22.28 1.99 -21.46
N LYS A 44 22.94 1.49 -20.42
CA LYS A 44 22.40 1.22 -19.09
C LYS A 44 21.41 2.32 -18.69
N LYS A 45 20.11 2.05 -18.80
CA LYS A 45 19.06 2.94 -18.31
C LYS A 45 18.92 2.66 -16.82
N ASN A 46 19.28 3.65 -15.99
CA ASN A 46 19.07 3.58 -14.55
C ASN A 46 17.61 3.92 -14.27
N LEU A 47 16.89 3.02 -13.62
CA LEU A 47 15.57 3.29 -13.07
C LEU A 47 15.76 3.78 -11.63
N ARG A 48 14.87 4.64 -11.17
CA ARG A 48 14.89 5.13 -9.78
C ARG A 48 13.59 4.77 -9.09
N ILE A 49 13.70 4.48 -7.80
CA ILE A 49 12.56 4.34 -6.90
C ILE A 49 12.39 5.65 -6.15
N TRP A 50 11.15 6.10 -5.97
CA TRP A 50 10.81 7.16 -5.04
C TRP A 50 9.67 6.71 -4.15
N TYR A 51 9.40 7.47 -3.10
CA TYR A 51 8.34 7.16 -2.15
C TYR A 51 7.24 8.21 -2.26
N GLU A 52 6.02 7.75 -2.46
CA GLU A 52 4.81 8.57 -2.41
C GLU A 52 3.82 7.89 -1.46
N ASN A 53 3.28 8.66 -0.51
CA ASN A 53 2.40 8.13 0.54
C ASN A 53 2.96 6.88 1.24
N ASP A 54 4.26 6.90 1.56
CA ASP A 54 5.01 5.82 2.20
C ASP A 54 5.13 4.50 1.40
N LEU A 55 4.71 4.50 0.15
CA LEU A 55 4.86 3.35 -0.75
C LEU A 55 5.96 3.61 -1.77
N PRO A 56 6.89 2.66 -1.97
CA PRO A 56 7.89 2.73 -3.03
C PRO A 56 7.24 2.57 -4.40
N ILE A 57 7.60 3.48 -5.29
CA ILE A 57 7.11 3.55 -6.65
C ILE A 57 8.28 3.43 -7.60
N ILE A 58 8.12 2.60 -8.62
CA ILE A 58 9.07 2.41 -9.70
C ILE A 58 8.38 2.62 -11.05
N GLN A 59 9.02 3.37 -11.93
CA GLN A 59 8.61 3.48 -13.34
C GLN A 59 9.44 2.52 -14.19
N VAL A 60 8.75 1.63 -14.90
CA VAL A 60 9.34 0.58 -15.72
C VAL A 60 8.94 0.80 -17.19
N PRO A 61 9.88 0.78 -18.14
CA PRO A 61 9.56 0.86 -19.55
C PRO A 61 8.89 -0.43 -20.03
N LEU A 62 7.73 -0.30 -20.69
CA LEU A 62 7.03 -1.43 -21.32
C LEU A 62 7.36 -1.48 -22.82
N PRO A 63 8.09 -2.51 -23.29
CA PRO A 63 8.66 -2.53 -24.64
C PRO A 63 7.61 -2.57 -25.75
N SER A 64 6.48 -3.25 -25.56
CA SER A 64 5.46 -3.40 -26.61
C SER A 64 4.66 -2.12 -26.81
N ARG A 65 4.32 -1.45 -25.70
CA ARG A 65 3.52 -0.22 -25.71
C ARG A 65 4.33 1.04 -25.96
N ARG A 66 5.65 0.98 -25.77
CA ARG A 66 6.55 2.14 -25.85
C ARG A 66 6.08 3.26 -24.94
N GLU A 67 5.78 2.91 -23.69
CA GLU A 67 5.47 3.85 -22.61
C GLU A 67 6.20 3.48 -21.31
N MET A 68 6.25 4.44 -20.37
CA MET A 68 6.69 4.18 -19.00
C MET A 68 5.47 3.89 -18.13
N CYS A 69 5.44 2.71 -17.49
CA CYS A 69 4.37 2.33 -16.58
C CYS A 69 4.82 2.42 -15.13
N GLN A 70 3.96 2.94 -14.27
CA GLN A 70 4.24 3.13 -12.86
C GLN A 70 3.72 1.95 -12.04
N PHE A 71 4.59 1.36 -11.23
CA PHE A 71 4.26 0.28 -10.32
C PHE A 71 4.45 0.75 -8.88
N THR A 72 3.37 0.69 -8.10
CA THR A 72 3.40 0.93 -6.65
C THR A 72 3.60 -0.40 -5.94
N LEU A 73 4.65 -0.49 -5.14
CA LEU A 73 5.01 -1.71 -4.43
C LEU A 73 4.55 -1.61 -2.97
N LYS A 74 4.11 -2.73 -2.38
CA LYS A 74 3.79 -2.80 -0.94
C LYS A 74 4.83 -3.67 -0.23
N PRO A 75 5.80 -3.07 0.49
CA PRO A 75 6.96 -3.82 0.98
C PRO A 75 6.65 -5.02 1.88
N ILE A 76 5.58 -4.94 2.68
CA ILE A 76 5.19 -5.97 3.66
C ILE A 76 4.41 -7.12 3.00
N SER A 77 3.46 -6.79 2.12
CA SER A 77 2.58 -7.80 1.51
C SER A 77 3.15 -8.42 0.24
N ASP A 78 3.92 -7.65 -0.53
CA ASP A 78 4.30 -8.04 -1.88
C ASP A 78 5.63 -8.78 -1.88
N THR A 79 5.72 -9.72 -2.82
CA THR A 79 6.92 -10.50 -3.11
C THR A 79 7.52 -10.07 -4.44
N VAL A 80 8.78 -10.43 -4.65
CA VAL A 80 9.48 -10.18 -5.92
C VAL A 80 8.77 -10.90 -7.09
N SER A 81 8.22 -12.10 -6.86
CA SER A 81 7.44 -12.80 -7.90
C SER A 81 6.21 -12.02 -8.31
N LEU A 82 5.43 -11.53 -7.34
CA LEU A 82 4.22 -10.75 -7.62
C LEU A 82 4.54 -9.47 -8.39
N PHE A 83 5.64 -8.80 -8.07
CA PHE A 83 6.11 -7.65 -8.83
C PHE A 83 6.44 -8.00 -10.29
N CYS A 84 7.14 -9.12 -10.54
CA CYS A 84 7.46 -9.57 -11.89
C CYS A 84 6.18 -9.95 -12.66
N GLU A 85 5.27 -10.69 -12.02
CA GLU A 85 3.97 -11.08 -12.57
C GLU A 85 3.12 -9.86 -12.95
N ASN A 86 3.12 -8.81 -12.13
CA ASN A 86 2.41 -7.57 -12.45
C ASN A 86 2.96 -6.88 -13.71
N ILE A 87 4.28 -6.92 -13.94
CA ILE A 87 4.90 -6.39 -15.17
C ILE A 87 4.50 -7.24 -16.38
N GLU A 88 4.56 -8.56 -16.25
CA GLU A 88 4.17 -9.51 -17.32
C GLU A 88 2.68 -9.40 -17.66
N CYS A 89 1.83 -9.16 -16.67
CA CYS A 89 0.39 -8.98 -16.88
C CYS A 89 0.07 -7.68 -17.63
N GLU A 90 0.82 -6.60 -17.37
CA GLU A 90 0.58 -5.30 -18.00
C GLU A 90 1.04 -5.29 -19.46
N ASP A 91 2.17 -5.93 -19.78
CA ASP A 91 2.68 -6.06 -21.13
C ASP A 91 2.88 -7.53 -21.53
N LYS A 92 1.91 -8.06 -22.29
CA LYS A 92 1.92 -9.44 -22.81
C LYS A 92 3.04 -9.74 -23.80
N GLY A 93 3.77 -8.74 -24.29
CA GLY A 93 4.95 -8.95 -25.13
C GLY A 93 6.23 -9.13 -24.32
N ILE A 94 6.16 -9.06 -22.99
CA ILE A 94 7.24 -9.45 -22.11
C ILE A 94 7.15 -10.96 -21.87
N GLU A 95 8.21 -11.68 -22.23
CA GLU A 95 8.28 -13.13 -22.04
C GLU A 95 8.95 -13.49 -20.72
N VAL A 96 9.90 -12.67 -20.26
CA VAL A 96 10.74 -12.98 -19.11
C VAL A 96 11.03 -11.74 -18.28
N VAL A 97 10.65 -11.76 -16.99
CA VAL A 97 11.06 -10.77 -16.00
C VAL A 97 11.79 -11.41 -14.82
N TYR A 98 13.00 -10.93 -14.53
CA TYR A 98 13.76 -11.38 -13.37
C TYR A 98 14.45 -10.25 -12.63
N VAL A 99 14.44 -10.33 -11.31
CA VAL A 99 15.23 -9.46 -10.45
C VAL A 99 16.55 -10.13 -10.09
N HIS A 100 17.64 -9.38 -10.23
CA HIS A 100 18.99 -9.78 -9.88
C HIS A 100 19.57 -8.80 -8.86
N SER A 101 20.43 -9.30 -7.97
CA SER A 101 21.27 -8.46 -7.14
C SER A 101 22.25 -7.64 -8.00
N ILE A 102 22.80 -6.57 -7.44
CA ILE A 102 23.84 -5.78 -8.11
C ILE A 102 25.03 -6.65 -8.55
N SER A 103 25.35 -7.68 -7.78
CA SER A 103 26.40 -8.67 -8.03
C SER A 103 26.08 -9.65 -9.17
N GLY A 104 24.83 -9.68 -9.66
CA GLY A 104 24.40 -10.52 -10.77
C GLY A 104 23.68 -11.82 -10.39
N ASN A 105 23.55 -12.13 -9.09
CA ASN A 105 22.80 -13.30 -8.63
C ASN A 105 21.29 -13.08 -8.76
N ARG A 106 20.54 -14.07 -9.26
CA ARG A 106 19.08 -14.02 -9.31
C ARG A 106 18.48 -14.02 -7.91
N ILE A 107 17.56 -13.10 -7.63
CA ILE A 107 16.83 -13.03 -6.36
C ILE A 107 15.62 -13.96 -6.44
N ALA A 108 15.34 -14.67 -5.35
CA ALA A 108 14.22 -15.60 -5.29
C ALA A 108 12.89 -14.86 -5.37
N GLY A 109 11.91 -15.44 -6.08
CA GLY A 109 10.57 -14.86 -6.20
C GLY A 109 9.85 -14.72 -4.86
N SER A 110 10.13 -15.61 -3.90
CA SER A 110 9.57 -15.58 -2.54
C SER A 110 10.18 -14.51 -1.63
N THR A 111 11.22 -13.80 -2.07
CA THR A 111 11.80 -12.70 -1.31
C THR A 111 10.76 -11.57 -1.21
N SER A 112 10.59 -11.00 -0.02
CA SER A 112 9.71 -9.85 0.18
C SER A 112 10.31 -8.60 -0.46
N VAL A 113 9.44 -7.73 -0.97
CA VAL A 113 9.88 -6.44 -1.54
C VAL A 113 10.60 -5.60 -0.48
N GLN A 114 10.17 -5.64 0.79
CA GLN A 114 10.89 -4.99 1.90
C GLN A 114 12.36 -5.41 1.94
N HIS A 115 12.64 -6.71 1.88
CA HIS A 115 14.01 -7.20 1.95
C HIS A 115 14.83 -6.79 0.72
N LEU A 116 14.22 -6.82 -0.47
CA LEU A 116 14.84 -6.34 -1.70
C LEU A 116 15.28 -4.86 -1.59
N LEU A 117 14.41 -4.00 -1.08
CA LEU A 117 14.69 -2.56 -0.94
C LEU A 117 15.77 -2.28 0.13
N LEU A 118 15.80 -3.08 1.21
CA LEU A 118 16.82 -2.95 2.26
C LEU A 118 18.22 -3.40 1.81
N GLN A 119 18.31 -4.37 0.90
CA GLN A 119 19.58 -4.78 0.29
C GLN A 119 20.21 -3.68 -0.57
N GLY A 120 19.42 -2.68 -0.97
CA GLY A 120 19.84 -1.54 -1.76
C GLY A 120 19.61 -1.75 -3.25
N ASN A 121 20.53 -1.24 -4.06
CA ASN A 121 20.38 -1.24 -5.52
C ASN A 121 20.36 -2.66 -6.09
N PHE A 122 19.48 -2.88 -7.05
CA PHE A 122 19.32 -4.17 -7.73
C PHE A 122 19.20 -3.99 -9.24
N LYS A 123 19.14 -5.08 -9.99
CA LYS A 123 19.00 -5.08 -11.44
C LYS A 123 17.70 -5.76 -11.84
N LEU A 124 16.92 -5.08 -12.68
CA LEU A 124 15.69 -5.61 -13.25
C LEU A 124 15.96 -6.03 -14.69
N ARG A 125 15.77 -7.32 -14.99
CA ARG A 125 15.87 -7.85 -16.35
C ARG A 125 14.47 -7.98 -16.93
N ILE A 126 14.26 -7.41 -18.11
CA ILE A 126 13.03 -7.52 -18.90
C ILE A 126 13.46 -7.98 -20.29
N ASN A 127 13.11 -9.22 -20.66
CA ASN A 127 13.60 -9.89 -21.86
C ASN A 127 15.15 -9.83 -21.95
N ASP A 128 15.68 -9.11 -22.93
CA ASP A 128 17.12 -8.91 -23.17
C ASP A 128 17.67 -7.63 -22.55
N PHE A 129 16.81 -6.78 -21.99
CA PHE A 129 17.21 -5.51 -21.39
C PHE A 129 17.49 -5.69 -19.89
N LEU A 130 18.59 -5.11 -19.45
CA LEU A 130 19.01 -5.10 -18.05
C LEU A 130 19.06 -3.66 -17.53
N TYR A 131 18.15 -3.35 -16.62
CA TYR A 131 18.03 -2.06 -15.96
C TYR A 131 18.68 -2.11 -14.59
N THR A 132 19.39 -1.05 -14.21
CA THR A 132 19.89 -0.90 -12.83
C THR A 132 18.91 -0.02 -12.06
N VAL A 133 18.35 -0.53 -10.96
CA VAL A 133 17.38 0.18 -10.14
C VAL A 133 18.10 0.77 -8.94
N GLU A 134 18.06 2.10 -8.84
CA GLU A 134 18.59 2.87 -7.72
C GLU A 134 17.51 3.01 -6.64
N VAL A 135 17.78 2.45 -5.47
CA VAL A 135 16.92 2.57 -4.30
C VAL A 135 17.40 3.78 -3.48
N PRO A 136 16.54 4.75 -3.17
CA PRO A 136 16.95 5.92 -2.40
C PRO A 136 17.40 5.48 -1.01
N SER A 137 18.49 6.08 -0.53
CA SER A 137 19.07 5.70 0.76
C SER A 137 18.11 6.03 1.90
N SER A 138 18.09 5.19 2.95
CA SER A 138 17.22 5.34 4.14
C SER A 138 17.34 6.69 4.85
N ASN A 139 18.38 7.46 4.56
CA ASN A 139 18.68 8.74 5.18
C ASN A 139 17.95 9.91 4.51
N ASP A 140 17.52 9.76 3.25
CA ASP A 140 16.95 10.84 2.45
C ASP A 140 15.42 10.94 2.57
N THR A 141 14.76 9.90 3.11
CA THR A 141 13.30 9.90 3.25
C THR A 141 12.87 10.59 4.55
N ILE A 142 12.51 11.87 4.45
CA ILE A 142 11.76 12.61 5.49
C ILE A 142 10.52 11.82 5.98
N ALA A 143 9.96 10.98 5.11
CA ALA A 143 8.87 10.05 5.39
C ALA A 143 9.19 9.05 6.51
N MET A 144 10.35 8.40 6.49
CA MET A 144 10.72 7.38 7.49
C MET A 144 10.93 7.98 8.90
N ARG A 145 11.39 9.24 8.99
CA ARG A 145 11.51 9.97 10.26
C ARG A 145 10.15 10.37 10.85
N ARG A 146 9.13 10.64 10.02
CA ARG A 146 7.75 10.86 10.50
C ARG A 146 7.12 9.55 11.02
N ASN A 147 7.49 8.41 10.43
CA ASN A 147 6.94 7.11 10.79
C ASN A 147 7.41 6.62 12.17
N ALA A 148 8.63 6.95 12.60
CA ALA A 148 9.10 6.63 13.96
C ALA A 148 8.13 7.12 15.05
N LYS A 149 7.62 8.36 14.93
CA LYS A 149 6.66 8.91 15.90
C LYS A 149 5.29 8.20 15.88
N ILE A 150 4.84 7.76 14.70
CA ILE A 150 3.56 7.04 14.56
C ILE A 150 3.71 5.61 15.08
N ASP A 151 4.85 4.97 14.83
CA ASP A 151 5.14 3.64 15.33
C ASP A 151 5.27 3.63 16.86
N ASP A 152 5.83 4.68 17.47
CA ASP A 152 5.80 4.87 18.93
C ASP A 152 4.36 4.93 19.47
N VAL A 153 3.46 5.65 18.78
CA VAL A 153 2.04 5.70 19.14
C VAL A 153 1.37 4.33 18.98
N LYS A 154 1.65 3.60 17.89
CA LYS A 154 1.13 2.24 17.69
C LYS A 154 1.62 1.27 18.77
N LEU A 155 2.89 1.37 19.16
CA LEU A 155 3.46 0.55 20.23
C LEU A 155 2.82 0.87 21.58
N ALA A 156 2.59 2.14 21.88
CA ALA A 156 1.87 2.55 23.08
C ALA A 156 0.43 2.00 23.11
N ILE A 157 -0.27 2.07 21.97
CA ILE A 157 -1.61 1.49 21.82
C ILE A 157 -1.55 -0.03 22.03
N ALA A 158 -0.64 -0.75 21.36
CA ALA A 158 -0.51 -2.19 21.51
C ALA A 158 -0.21 -2.60 22.96
N SER A 159 0.67 -1.87 23.65
CA SER A 159 0.96 -2.09 25.07
C SER A 159 -0.29 -1.86 25.93
N LEU A 160 -1.08 -0.82 25.66
CA LEU A 160 -2.32 -0.57 26.39
C LEU A 160 -3.35 -1.68 26.15
N TYR A 161 -3.53 -2.12 24.90
CA TYR A 161 -4.40 -3.24 24.55
C TYR A 161 -4.01 -4.54 25.28
N ALA A 162 -2.71 -4.79 25.44
CA ALA A 162 -2.19 -5.93 26.19
C ALA A 162 -2.45 -5.81 27.70
N VAL A 163 -2.19 -4.64 28.30
CA VAL A 163 -2.44 -4.40 29.73
C VAL A 163 -3.93 -4.48 30.06
N MET A 164 -4.78 -3.94 29.19
CA MET A 164 -6.23 -3.94 29.37
C MET A 164 -6.90 -5.27 29.01
N ASN A 165 -6.14 -6.27 28.55
CA ASN A 165 -6.64 -7.61 28.21
C ASN A 165 -7.89 -7.55 27.30
N VAL A 166 -7.86 -6.65 26.32
CA VAL A 166 -9.03 -6.31 25.49
C VAL A 166 -9.51 -7.52 24.70
N VAL A 167 -8.60 -8.40 24.29
CA VAL A 167 -8.92 -9.61 23.54
C VAL A 167 -9.79 -10.56 24.36
N GLU A 168 -9.44 -10.77 25.63
CA GLU A 168 -10.20 -11.59 26.56
C GLU A 168 -11.55 -10.95 26.91
N TYR A 169 -11.59 -9.63 27.03
CA TYR A 169 -12.84 -8.90 27.22
C TYR A 169 -13.78 -9.08 26.03
N GLU A 170 -13.31 -8.88 24.79
CA GLU A 170 -14.11 -9.07 23.58
C GLU A 170 -14.57 -10.53 23.45
N ALA A 171 -13.69 -11.50 23.71
CA ALA A 171 -14.05 -12.93 23.68
C ALA A 171 -15.04 -13.31 24.80
N CYS A 172 -15.01 -12.65 25.95
CA CYS A 172 -15.99 -12.84 27.02
C CYS A 172 -17.34 -12.24 26.63
N ARG A 173 -17.32 -11.02 26.07
CA ARG A 173 -18.51 -10.31 25.61
C ARG A 173 -19.21 -11.04 24.46
N GLU A 174 -18.46 -11.58 23.51
CA GLU A 174 -19.00 -12.41 22.42
C GLU A 174 -19.72 -13.65 22.98
N ARG A 175 -19.12 -14.32 23.98
CA ARG A 175 -19.75 -15.47 24.65
C ARG A 175 -21.05 -15.09 25.35
N MET A 176 -21.09 -13.98 26.06
CA MET A 176 -22.32 -13.49 26.71
C MET A 176 -23.43 -13.19 25.69
N LEU A 177 -23.08 -12.48 24.61
CA LEU A 177 -24.05 -12.16 23.54
C LEU A 177 -24.58 -13.43 22.87
N LEU A 178 -23.72 -14.44 22.68
CA LEU A 178 -24.12 -15.72 22.12
C LEU A 178 -25.09 -16.48 23.04
N GLU A 179 -24.86 -16.44 24.35
CA GLU A 179 -25.76 -17.06 25.33
C GLU A 179 -27.13 -16.36 25.37
N GLU A 180 -27.16 -15.02 25.36
CA GLU A 180 -28.39 -14.25 25.26
C GLU A 180 -29.17 -14.57 23.98
N TYR A 181 -28.46 -14.66 22.85
CA TYR A 181 -29.03 -15.03 21.57
C TYR A 181 -29.64 -16.44 21.61
N GLN A 182 -28.93 -17.43 22.17
CA GLN A 182 -29.43 -18.80 22.32
C GLN A 182 -30.69 -18.85 23.19
N ASN A 183 -30.69 -18.14 24.32
CA ASN A 183 -31.84 -18.04 25.21
C ASN A 183 -33.05 -17.41 24.52
N ALA A 184 -32.85 -16.34 23.74
CA ALA A 184 -33.92 -15.73 22.95
C ALA A 184 -34.48 -16.70 21.90
N LYS A 185 -33.59 -17.42 21.19
CA LYS A 185 -33.97 -18.41 20.19
C LYS A 185 -34.78 -19.56 20.79
N LEU A 186 -34.37 -20.10 21.93
CA LEU A 186 -35.11 -21.16 22.63
C LEU A 186 -36.51 -20.72 23.05
N LYS A 187 -36.65 -19.48 23.55
CA LYS A 187 -37.96 -18.90 23.91
C LYS A 187 -38.87 -18.80 22.68
N ILE A 188 -38.34 -18.33 21.55
CA ILE A 188 -39.09 -18.22 20.29
C ILE A 188 -39.53 -19.62 19.81
N ASP A 189 -38.63 -20.60 19.80
CA ASP A 189 -38.95 -21.97 19.38
C ASP A 189 -40.03 -22.61 20.24
N ALA A 190 -39.99 -22.40 21.56
CA ALA A 190 -41.03 -22.88 22.47
C ALA A 190 -42.40 -22.25 22.16
N LEU A 191 -42.45 -20.96 21.83
CA LEU A 191 -43.67 -20.26 21.43
C LEU A 191 -44.18 -20.75 20.07
N CYS A 192 -43.29 -20.94 19.09
CA CYS A 192 -43.63 -21.50 17.79
C CYS A 192 -44.22 -22.91 17.91
N LYS A 193 -43.65 -23.79 18.74
CA LYS A 193 -44.21 -25.13 19.02
C LYS A 193 -45.61 -25.06 19.65
N LYS A 194 -45.83 -24.16 20.62
CA LYS A 194 -47.15 -23.95 21.22
C LYS A 194 -48.17 -23.46 20.18
N ARG A 195 -47.76 -22.53 19.31
CA ARG A 195 -48.61 -22.02 18.22
C ARG A 195 -48.93 -23.10 17.20
N ALA A 196 -47.96 -23.90 16.77
CA ALA A 196 -48.15 -25.01 15.84
C ALA A 196 -49.15 -26.05 16.38
N LYS A 197 -49.04 -26.42 17.66
CA LYS A 197 -50.03 -27.29 18.31
C LYS A 197 -51.43 -26.69 18.27
N ARG A 198 -51.59 -25.41 18.63
CA ARG A 198 -52.89 -24.72 18.55
C ARG A 198 -53.46 -24.72 17.13
N MET A 199 -52.63 -24.42 16.13
CA MET A 199 -53.03 -24.47 14.73
C MET A 199 -53.44 -25.87 14.28
N SER A 200 -52.73 -26.91 14.74
CA SER A 200 -53.08 -28.31 14.47
C SER A 200 -54.44 -28.68 15.06
N TRP A 201 -54.73 -28.28 16.30
CA TRP A 201 -56.04 -28.49 16.92
C TRP A 201 -57.14 -27.75 16.18
N LEU A 202 -56.91 -26.49 15.79
CA LEU A 202 -57.88 -25.72 14.99
C LEU A 202 -58.14 -26.38 13.62
N ALA A 203 -57.10 -26.90 12.97
CA ALA A 203 -57.24 -27.61 11.70
C ALA A 203 -58.08 -28.89 11.84
N LEU A 204 -57.85 -29.68 12.89
CA LEU A 204 -58.66 -30.88 13.18
C LEU A 204 -60.14 -30.53 13.39
N ILE A 205 -60.43 -29.47 14.16
CA ILE A 205 -61.78 -28.97 14.39
C ILE A 205 -62.44 -28.53 13.07
N CYS A 206 -61.69 -27.82 12.20
CA CYS A 206 -62.21 -27.39 10.89
C CYS A 206 -62.48 -28.56 9.93
N ILE A 207 -61.81 -29.69 10.09
CA ILE A 207 -62.02 -30.91 9.28
C ILE A 207 -63.20 -31.74 9.82
N GLY A 208 -63.74 -31.41 11.00
CA GLY A 208 -64.95 -32.04 11.54
C GLY A 208 -64.69 -33.25 12.46
N PHE A 209 -63.50 -33.35 13.06
CA PHE A 209 -63.20 -34.25 14.18
C PHE A 209 -63.51 -33.61 15.54
#